data_AF-A0AA41VVG8-F1
#
_entry.id   AF-A0AA41VVG8-F1
#
_cell.length_a   1.000
_cell.length_b   1.000
_cell.length_c   1.000
_cell.angle_alpha   90.00
_cell.angle_beta   90.00
_cell.angle_gamma   90.00
#
_symmetry.space_group_name_H-M   'P 1'
#
loop_
_entity.id
_entity.type
_entity.pdbx_description
1 polymer ?
#
loop_
_entity_poly.entity_id
_entity_poly.type
_entity_poly.pdbx_seq_one_letter_code
_entity_poly.pdbx_strand_id
1 'polypeptide(L)'
;MKARLQKEKDNVRKEKQKNEALKAQLDAERQKNNREGHDQISSSSYQQEIGTLAPAPSSFRLCFLRNLRRKAVACAYVDRAKAPNDDDYDCMINEIMDSNAMLCDRDGVLGDVSKGAMIKWPKAYVTDVGEPLN
;
A
#
# COMPACT_ATOMS: atom_id res chain seq x y z
N MET A 1 25.43 8.58 -56.58
CA MET A 1 24.10 8.39 -55.93
C MET A 1 23.88 6.95 -55.43
N LYS A 2 24.14 5.91 -56.23
CA LYS A 2 23.89 4.50 -55.87
C LYS A 2 24.59 3.98 -54.59
N ALA A 3 25.83 4.41 -54.31
CA ALA A 3 26.58 3.94 -53.13
C ALA A 3 25.99 4.41 -51.78
N ARG A 4 25.37 5.60 -51.74
CA ARG A 4 24.73 6.12 -50.52
C ARG A 4 23.44 5.37 -50.21
N LEU A 5 22.67 5.05 -51.25
CA LEU A 5 21.44 4.26 -51.14
C LEU A 5 21.71 2.83 -50.67
N GLN A 6 22.82 2.22 -51.12
CA GLN A 6 23.22 0.89 -50.67
C GLN A 6 23.60 0.88 -49.19
N LYS A 7 24.42 1.86 -48.75
CA LYS A 7 24.81 2.01 -47.35
C LYS A 7 23.61 2.24 -46.42
N GLU A 8 22.62 3.00 -46.88
CA GLU A 8 21.38 3.25 -46.13
C GLU A 8 20.52 1.97 -46.00
N LYS A 9 20.39 1.19 -47.07
CA LYS A 9 19.72 -0.13 -47.02
C LYS A 9 20.40 -1.08 -46.05
N ASP A 10 21.74 -1.11 -46.04
CA ASP A 10 22.49 -1.96 -45.12
C ASP A 10 22.32 -1.49 -43.66
N ASN A 11 22.22 -0.18 -43.43
CA ASN A 11 21.97 0.38 -42.11
C ASN A 11 20.56 0.03 -41.60
N VAL A 12 19.54 0.19 -42.44
CA VAL A 12 18.14 -0.18 -42.12
C VAL A 12 18.04 -1.68 -41.82
N ARG A 13 18.76 -2.52 -42.57
CA ARG A 13 18.78 -3.97 -42.33
C ARG A 13 19.41 -4.32 -40.98
N LYS A 14 20.51 -3.64 -40.60
CA LYS A 14 21.15 -3.82 -39.29
C LYS A 14 20.25 -3.36 -38.14
N GLU A 15 19.61 -2.20 -38.28
CA GLU A 15 18.69 -1.69 -37.24
C GLU A 15 17.45 -2.57 -37.10
N LYS A 16 16.90 -3.10 -38.20
CA LYS A 16 15.80 -4.07 -38.16
C LYS A 16 16.19 -5.32 -37.37
N GLN A 17 17.37 -5.89 -37.64
CA GLN A 17 17.86 -7.08 -36.94
C GLN A 17 18.07 -6.82 -35.44
N LYS A 18 18.59 -5.65 -35.06
CA LYS A 18 18.73 -5.26 -33.65
C LYS A 18 17.37 -5.14 -32.96
N ASN A 19 16.38 -4.54 -33.63
CA ASN A 19 15.03 -4.39 -33.07
C ASN A 19 14.32 -5.74 -32.91
N GLU A 20 14.49 -6.67 -33.85
CA GLU A 20 13.99 -8.04 -33.73
C GLU A 20 14.66 -8.79 -32.56
N ALA A 21 15.98 -8.64 -32.39
CA ALA A 21 16.72 -9.23 -31.28
C ALA A 21 16.31 -8.64 -29.91
N LEU A 22 16.07 -7.33 -29.84
CA LEU A 22 15.61 -6.67 -28.62
C LEU A 22 14.18 -7.09 -28.27
N LYS A 23 13.30 -7.23 -29.26
CA LYS A 23 11.95 -7.77 -29.08
C LYS A 23 11.99 -9.20 -28.54
N ALA A 24 12.87 -10.05 -29.08
CA ALA A 24 13.04 -11.42 -28.60
C ALA A 24 13.54 -11.49 -27.15
N GLN A 25 14.45 -10.60 -26.75
CA GLN A 25 14.91 -10.49 -25.36
C GLN A 25 13.79 -10.05 -24.42
N LEU A 26 12.96 -9.08 -24.83
CA LEU A 26 11.83 -8.61 -24.04
C LEU A 26 10.73 -9.68 -23.88
N ASP A 27 10.45 -10.44 -24.94
CA ASP A 27 9.53 -11.58 -24.91
C ASP A 27 10.07 -12.70 -24.00
N ALA A 28 11.39 -12.97 -24.01
CA ALA A 28 12.03 -13.92 -23.10
C ALA A 28 11.95 -13.49 -21.62
N GLU A 29 12.14 -12.20 -21.33
CA GLU A 29 12.02 -11.66 -19.98
C GLU A 29 10.58 -11.68 -19.46
N ARG A 30 9.60 -11.39 -20.34
CA ARG A 30 8.16 -11.56 -20.02
C ARG A 30 7.81 -13.01 -19.71
N GLN A 31 8.39 -13.98 -20.43
CA GLN A 31 8.18 -15.39 -20.14
C GLN A 31 8.88 -15.85 -18.86
N LYS A 32 10.03 -15.28 -18.50
CA LYS A 32 10.68 -15.54 -17.19
C LYS A 32 9.82 -15.03 -16.04
N ASN A 33 9.34 -13.79 -16.10
CA ASN A 33 8.46 -13.24 -15.06
C ASN A 33 7.14 -14.01 -14.90
N ASN A 34 6.65 -14.67 -15.95
CA ASN A 34 5.46 -15.55 -15.87
C ASN A 34 5.77 -17.00 -15.45
N ARG A 35 7.03 -17.47 -15.56
CA ARG A 35 7.44 -18.81 -15.06
C ARG A 35 7.93 -18.80 -13.62
N GLU A 36 8.48 -17.68 -13.16
CA GLU A 36 8.79 -17.42 -11.75
C GLU A 36 7.54 -17.04 -10.91
N GLY A 37 6.35 -17.12 -11.52
CA GLY A 37 5.06 -17.01 -10.84
C GLY A 37 4.38 -18.35 -10.53
N HIS A 38 5.12 -19.47 -10.61
CA HIS A 38 4.57 -20.80 -10.32
C HIS A 38 5.57 -21.71 -9.57
N ASP A 39 6.39 -21.13 -8.70
CA ASP A 39 6.81 -21.88 -7.52
C ASP A 39 5.63 -21.93 -6.56
N GLN A 40 5.19 -23.15 -6.31
CA GLN A 40 4.18 -23.49 -5.32
C GLN A 40 4.75 -23.16 -3.94
N ILE A 41 4.79 -21.88 -3.59
CA ILE A 41 4.61 -21.52 -2.20
C ILE A 41 3.13 -21.75 -1.94
N SER A 42 2.84 -22.99 -1.54
CA SER A 42 1.77 -23.30 -0.61
C SER A 42 1.90 -22.36 0.60
N SER A 43 1.50 -21.11 0.41
CA SER A 43 1.39 -20.07 1.42
C SER A 43 -0.08 -19.74 1.53
N SER A 44 -0.86 -20.70 2.02
CA SER A 44 -2.04 -20.35 2.80
C SER A 44 -1.69 -19.48 4.02
N SER A 45 -0.39 -19.24 4.31
CA SER A 45 0.10 -18.35 5.36
C SER A 45 -0.34 -16.89 5.22
N TYR A 46 -0.60 -16.34 4.03
CA TYR A 46 -1.07 -14.94 3.92
C TYR A 46 -2.58 -14.78 4.12
N GLN A 47 -3.33 -15.89 4.24
CA GLN A 47 -4.66 -15.88 4.87
C GLN A 47 -4.61 -16.34 6.33
N GLN A 48 -3.42 -16.68 6.85
CA GLN A 48 -3.24 -17.22 8.21
C GLN A 48 -2.34 -16.35 9.10
N GLU A 49 -1.86 -15.20 8.61
CA GLU A 49 -1.25 -14.15 9.43
C GLU A 49 -2.27 -13.08 9.88
N ILE A 50 -3.56 -13.38 9.75
CA ILE A 50 -4.62 -12.86 10.64
C ILE A 50 -4.93 -13.93 11.71
N GLY A 51 -3.90 -14.63 12.20
CA GLY A 51 -4.06 -15.83 13.03
C GLY A 51 -3.16 -15.91 14.28
N THR A 52 -2.34 -14.90 14.59
CA THR A 52 -1.49 -14.93 15.80
C THR A 52 -1.29 -13.59 16.50
N LEU A 53 -2.10 -12.59 16.19
CA LEU A 53 -2.55 -11.66 17.21
C LEU A 53 -3.90 -12.24 17.67
N ALA A 54 -4.13 -12.30 18.98
CA ALA A 54 -5.43 -12.68 19.56
C ALA A 54 -6.56 -12.18 18.64
N PRO A 55 -7.59 -13.00 18.32
CA PRO A 55 -8.64 -12.59 17.38
C PRO A 55 -9.03 -11.19 17.79
N ALA A 56 -8.74 -10.21 16.92
CA ALA A 56 -9.13 -8.84 17.22
C ALA A 56 -10.60 -8.96 17.58
N PRO A 57 -11.01 -8.65 18.82
CA PRO A 57 -12.38 -8.90 19.23
C PRO A 57 -13.26 -8.27 18.14
N SER A 58 -14.36 -8.94 17.82
CA SER A 58 -15.25 -8.59 16.69
C SER A 58 -15.69 -7.11 16.64
N SER A 59 -15.32 -6.30 17.63
CA SER A 59 -15.44 -4.85 17.74
C SER A 59 -14.42 -4.02 16.96
N PHE A 60 -13.25 -4.56 16.56
CA PHE A 60 -12.24 -3.78 15.87
C PHE A 60 -12.66 -3.48 14.43
N ARG A 61 -12.83 -2.20 14.11
CA ARG A 61 -13.17 -1.73 12.76
C ARG A 61 -12.00 -0.94 12.18
N LEU A 62 -11.80 -1.09 10.87
CA LEU A 62 -10.85 -0.26 10.14
C LEU A 62 -11.48 1.11 9.90
N CYS A 63 -10.82 2.16 10.39
CA CYS A 63 -11.30 3.54 10.31
C CYS A 63 -10.18 4.47 9.83
N PHE A 64 -10.57 5.62 9.30
CA PHE A 64 -9.69 6.76 9.05
C PHE A 64 -9.57 7.62 10.30
N LEU A 65 -8.33 7.88 10.70
CA LEU A 65 -7.97 8.92 11.65
C LEU A 65 -7.83 10.24 10.89
N ARG A 66 -8.53 11.27 11.37
CA ARG A 66 -8.50 12.61 10.77
C ARG A 66 -7.82 13.61 11.70
N ASN A 67 -7.20 14.64 11.10
CA ASN A 67 -6.72 15.78 11.86
C ASN A 67 -7.83 16.80 12.17
N LEU A 68 -7.47 17.88 12.87
CA LEU A 68 -8.38 19.00 13.19
C LEU A 68 -9.04 19.64 11.95
N ARG A 69 -8.38 19.54 10.78
CA ARG A 69 -8.91 20.01 9.49
C ARG A 69 -9.80 18.98 8.79
N ARG A 70 -10.19 17.90 9.48
CA ARG A 70 -10.95 16.76 8.99
C ARG A 70 -10.32 16.05 7.78
N LYS A 71 -9.02 16.22 7.53
CA LYS A 71 -8.31 15.45 6.50
C LYS A 71 -7.87 14.13 7.08
N ALA A 72 -7.99 13.05 6.30
CA ALA A 72 -7.52 11.74 6.70
C ALA A 72 -5.98 11.73 6.72
N VAL A 73 -5.40 11.27 7.83
CA VAL A 73 -3.95 11.30 8.09
C VAL A 73 -3.37 9.92 8.36
N ALA A 74 -4.19 8.97 8.84
CA ALA A 74 -3.82 7.58 9.01
C ALA A 74 -5.05 6.66 8.93
N CYS A 75 -4.81 5.36 8.71
CA CYS A 75 -5.78 4.29 8.86
C CYS A 75 -5.41 3.47 10.09
N ALA A 76 -6.41 3.13 10.90
CA ALA A 76 -6.19 2.36 12.12
C ALA A 76 -7.32 1.36 12.40
N TYR A 77 -6.97 0.28 13.09
CA TYR A 77 -7.97 -0.59 13.70
C TYR A 77 -8.40 0.03 15.04
N VAL A 78 -9.69 0.27 15.19
CA VAL A 78 -10.27 1.01 16.32
C VAL A 78 -11.07 0.06 17.20
N ASP A 79 -10.73 -0.02 18.49
CA ASP A 79 -11.52 -0.80 19.44
C ASP A 79 -12.78 -0.03 19.86
N ARG A 80 -13.94 -0.45 19.35
CA ARG A 80 -15.24 0.10 19.80
C ARG A 80 -15.87 -0.65 20.98
N ALA A 81 -15.24 -1.71 21.49
CA ALA A 81 -15.79 -2.44 22.64
C ALA A 81 -15.63 -1.68 23.96
N LYS A 82 -14.75 -0.67 24.02
CA LYS A 82 -14.59 0.16 25.21
C LYS A 82 -15.79 1.08 25.44
N ALA A 83 -16.07 1.31 26.72
CA ALA A 83 -17.22 2.07 27.19
C ALA A 83 -17.34 3.46 26.52
N PRO A 84 -18.56 3.94 26.24
CA PRO A 84 -18.80 5.20 25.55
C PRO A 84 -18.30 6.46 26.29
N ASN A 85 -17.88 6.32 27.56
CA ASN A 85 -17.50 7.43 28.43
C ASN A 85 -16.08 7.98 28.19
N ASP A 86 -15.25 7.33 27.38
CA ASP A 86 -13.96 7.89 26.94
C ASP A 86 -14.19 8.75 25.69
N ASP A 87 -13.61 9.94 25.59
CA ASP A 87 -13.72 10.77 24.37
C ASP A 87 -12.73 10.32 23.28
N ASP A 88 -11.85 9.37 23.60
CA ASP A 88 -10.86 8.79 22.71
C ASP A 88 -11.13 7.31 22.41
N TYR A 89 -10.63 6.85 21.27
CA TYR A 89 -10.48 5.43 20.95
C TYR A 89 -9.02 4.99 21.04
N ASP A 90 -8.81 3.76 21.51
CA ASP A 90 -7.54 3.06 21.32
C ASP A 90 -7.45 2.59 19.86
N CYS A 91 -6.45 3.12 19.15
CA CYS A 91 -6.28 2.97 17.71
C CYS A 91 -4.94 2.30 17.41
N MET A 92 -4.97 1.15 16.73
CA MET A 92 -3.77 0.47 16.24
C MET A 92 -3.44 0.95 14.84
N ILE A 93 -2.29 1.60 14.64
CA ILE A 93 -1.89 2.12 13.34
C ILE A 93 -1.75 1.00 12.32
N ASN A 94 -2.51 1.07 11.23
CA ASN A 94 -2.36 0.18 10.08
C ASN A 94 -1.55 0.84 8.96
N GLU A 95 -1.78 2.12 8.70
CA GLU A 95 -1.12 2.86 7.62
C GLU A 95 -1.09 4.36 7.93
N ILE A 96 -0.01 5.05 7.58
CA ILE A 96 0.14 6.50 7.73
C ILE A 96 0.07 7.13 6.34
N MET A 97 -0.88 8.04 6.13
CA MET A 97 -1.08 8.76 4.87
C MET A 97 -0.39 10.12 4.87
N ASP A 98 -0.35 10.79 6.03
CA ASP A 98 0.35 12.07 6.24
C ASP A 98 1.28 11.94 7.44
N SER A 99 2.57 11.74 7.17
CA SER A 99 3.59 11.59 8.20
C SER A 99 3.88 12.88 8.96
N ASN A 100 3.51 14.05 8.43
CA ASN A 100 3.73 15.34 9.09
C ASN A 100 2.56 15.74 9.99
N ALA A 101 1.47 14.98 9.97
CA ALA A 101 0.29 15.26 10.78
C ALA A 101 0.63 15.10 12.26
N MET A 102 0.24 16.09 13.06
CA MET A 102 0.44 16.07 14.50
C MET A 102 -0.42 14.99 15.16
N LEU A 103 0.12 14.39 16.21
CA LEU A 103 -0.65 13.52 17.11
C LEU A 103 -1.64 14.35 17.93
N CYS A 104 -2.81 13.77 18.23
CA CYS A 104 -3.81 14.45 19.05
C CYS A 104 -3.51 14.40 20.56
N ASP A 105 -2.80 13.37 21.02
CA ASP A 105 -2.58 13.08 22.44
C ASP A 105 -1.17 13.43 22.93
N ARG A 106 -0.23 13.75 22.03
CA ARG A 106 1.20 13.92 22.33
C ARG A 106 1.84 15.00 21.47
N ASP A 107 2.95 15.55 21.98
CA ASP A 107 3.89 16.30 21.17
C ASP A 107 4.60 15.34 20.20
N GLY A 108 4.45 15.57 18.90
CA GLY A 108 5.06 14.75 17.85
C GLY A 108 4.20 14.66 16.59
N VAL A 109 4.70 13.92 15.60
CA VAL A 109 4.01 13.68 14.33
C VAL A 109 3.74 12.19 14.10
N LEU A 110 2.75 11.88 13.28
CA LEU A 110 2.40 10.50 12.93
C LEU A 110 3.56 9.74 12.30
N GLY A 111 4.47 10.43 11.60
CA GLY A 111 5.66 9.83 11.00
C GLY A 111 6.63 9.19 12.00
N ASP A 112 6.59 9.59 13.27
CA ASP A 112 7.41 8.99 14.33
C ASP A 112 6.76 7.72 14.92
N VAL A 113 5.50 7.45 14.56
CA VAL A 113 4.74 6.30 15.06
C VAL A 113 4.95 5.10 14.13
N SER A 114 5.29 3.96 14.71
CA SER A 114 5.45 2.71 13.95
C SER A 114 4.08 2.10 13.61
N LYS A 115 4.00 1.42 12.45
CA LYS A 115 2.86 0.56 12.13
C LYS A 115 2.68 -0.51 13.22
N GLY A 116 1.43 -0.76 13.62
CA GLY A 116 1.06 -1.64 14.73
C GLY A 116 1.11 -0.98 16.11
N ALA A 117 1.59 0.26 16.22
CA ALA A 117 1.58 0.97 17.50
C ALA A 117 0.15 1.37 17.91
N MET A 118 -0.11 1.33 19.22
CA MET A 118 -1.34 1.79 19.83
C MET A 118 -1.23 3.28 20.18
N ILE A 119 -2.14 4.08 19.65
CA ILE A 119 -2.29 5.51 19.97
C ILE A 119 -3.72 5.80 20.41
N LYS A 120 -3.91 6.89 21.15
CA LYS A 120 -5.25 7.41 21.42
C LYS A 120 -5.63 8.41 20.34
N TRP A 121 -6.87 8.32 19.85
CA TRP A 121 -7.39 9.29 18.89
C TRP A 121 -8.80 9.72 19.27
N PRO A 122 -9.13 11.03 19.19
CA PRO A 122 -10.45 11.50 19.60
C PRO A 122 -11.54 10.96 18.68
N LYS A 123 -12.62 10.46 19.28
CA LYS A 123 -13.74 9.81 18.57
C LYS A 123 -14.34 10.72 17.50
N ALA A 124 -14.40 12.03 17.74
CA ALA A 124 -14.92 13.03 16.81
C ALA A 124 -14.14 13.13 15.48
N TYR A 125 -12.90 12.61 15.46
CA TYR A 125 -12.03 12.64 14.28
C TYR A 125 -11.79 11.24 13.69
N VAL A 126 -12.57 10.24 14.08
CA VAL A 126 -12.54 8.90 13.49
C VAL A 126 -13.72 8.73 12.54
N THR A 127 -13.48 8.16 11.35
CA THR A 127 -14.52 7.88 10.35
C THR A 127 -14.38 6.47 9.82
N ASP A 128 -15.48 5.71 9.69
CA ASP A 128 -15.42 4.35 9.18
C ASP A 128 -15.03 4.31 7.68
N VAL A 129 -14.23 3.31 7.30
CA VAL A 129 -13.86 3.07 5.89
C VAL A 129 -15.09 2.47 5.20
N GLY A 130 -15.99 3.30 4.69
CA GLY A 130 -17.18 2.86 3.96
C GLY A 130 -18.44 3.72 4.12
N GLU A 131 -18.45 4.71 5.00
CA GLU A 131 -19.59 5.64 5.11
C GLU A 131 -19.53 6.67 3.97
N PRO A 132 -20.53 6.74 3.08
CA PRO A 132 -20.64 7.84 2.14
C PRO A 132 -20.86 9.14 2.91
N LEU A 133 -20.02 10.14 2.62
CA LEU A 133 -20.22 11.52 3.08
C LEU A 133 -21.54 12.03 2.50
N ASN A 134 -22.60 12.06 3.31
CA ASN A 134 -23.79 12.87 3.06
C ASN A 134 -23.53 14.34 3.42
#